data_AF-A0A8T5TAB6-F1
#
_entry.id   AF-A0A8T5TAB6-F1
#
_cell.length_a   1.000
_cell.length_b   1.000
_cell.length_c   1.000
_cell.angle_alpha   90.00
_cell.angle_beta   90.00
_cell.angle_gamma   90.00
#
_symmetry.space_group_name_H-M   'P 1'
#
loop_
_entity.id
_entity.type
_entity.pdbx_description
1 polymer ?
#
loop_
_entity_poly.entity_id
_entity_poly.type
_entity_poly.pdbx_seq_one_letter_code
_entity_poly.pdbx_strand_id
1 'polypeptide(L)'
;TCDEVCPQHIELTEIFTFLKNESVKAGNAPDFIYGQAQAIFDSAKAIPSQPAIERRREQLGIPAVDAPDVNEVQTLLKNIGSDKKLK
;
A
#
# COMPACT_ATOMS: atom_id res chain seq x y z
N THR A 1 10.24 6.71 19.90
CA THR A 1 10.17 5.36 19.27
C THR A 1 11.53 4.67 19.41
N CYS A 2 11.70 3.41 18.99
CA CYS A 2 13.01 2.72 19.11
C CYS A 2 14.15 3.42 18.35
N ASP A 3 13.87 4.05 17.20
CA ASP A 3 14.86 4.82 16.44
C ASP A 3 15.24 6.12 17.15
N GLU A 4 14.25 6.88 17.64
CA GLU A 4 14.46 8.19 18.28
C GLU A 4 15.32 8.12 19.56
N VAL A 5 15.38 6.95 20.20
CA VAL A 5 16.09 6.76 21.48
C VAL A 5 17.33 5.89 21.33
N CYS A 6 17.68 5.44 20.11
CA CYS A 6 18.81 4.53 19.91
C CYS A 6 20.13 5.25 20.21
N PRO A 7 20.87 4.85 21.25
CA PRO A 7 22.11 5.53 21.63
C PRO A 7 23.25 5.30 20.62
N GLN A 8 23.08 4.30 19.75
CA GLN A 8 24.05 3.92 18.73
C GLN A 8 23.70 4.50 17.34
N HIS A 9 22.63 5.29 17.23
CA HIS A 9 22.15 5.85 15.96
C HIS A 9 21.97 4.79 14.86
N ILE A 10 21.44 3.62 15.25
CA ILE A 10 21.10 2.55 14.32
C ILE A 10 19.71 2.85 13.73
N GLU A 11 19.61 2.81 12.41
CA GLU A 11 18.36 2.96 11.66
C GLU A 11 17.52 1.67 11.73
N LEU A 12 16.93 1.37 12.88
CA LEU A 12 16.23 0.10 13.12
C LEU A 12 14.99 -0.04 12.21
N THR A 13 14.26 1.03 11.93
CA THR A 13 13.13 1.00 10.98
C THR A 13 13.57 0.57 9.58
N GLU A 14 14.72 1.01 9.10
CA GLU A 14 15.25 0.61 7.79
C GLU A 14 15.67 -0.86 7.79
N ILE A 15 16.33 -1.33 8.85
CA ILE A 15 16.69 -2.74 9.02
C ILE A 15 15.43 -3.62 8.99
N PHE A 16 14.40 -3.25 9.74
CA PHE A 16 13.16 -4.04 9.75
C PHE A 16 12.42 -3.99 8.41
N THR A 17 12.46 -2.86 7.70
CA THR A 17 11.89 -2.75 6.35
C THR A 17 12.62 -3.65 5.37
N PHE A 18 13.95 -3.68 5.42
CA PHE A 18 14.75 -4.62 4.63
C PHE A 18 14.39 -6.08 4.93
N LEU A 19 14.32 -6.46 6.20
CA LEU A 19 13.96 -7.82 6.60
C LEU A 19 12.54 -8.21 6.14
N LYS A 20 11.58 -7.29 6.17
CA LYS A 20 10.23 -7.51 5.62
C LYS A 20 10.27 -7.75 4.12
N ASN A 21 11.07 -6.99 3.37
CA ASN A 21 11.25 -7.19 1.93
C ASN A 21 11.84 -8.58 1.62
N GLU A 22 12.84 -9.01 2.37
CA GLU A 22 13.39 -10.37 2.24
C GLU A 22 12.37 -11.45 2.61
N SER A 23 11.55 -11.22 3.64
CA SER A 23 10.44 -12.11 4.01
C SER A 23 9.41 -12.26 2.89
N VAL A 24 9.06 -11.17 2.20
CA VAL A 24 8.16 -11.19 1.03
C VAL A 24 8.80 -11.98 -0.11
N LYS A 25 10.10 -11.79 -0.38
CA LYS A 25 10.83 -12.56 -1.40
C LYS A 25 10.84 -14.06 -1.11
N ALA A 26 10.90 -14.43 0.16
CA ALA A 26 10.84 -15.82 0.62
C ALA A 26 9.42 -16.43 0.64
N GLY A 27 8.38 -15.64 0.31
CA GLY A 27 6.99 -16.11 0.33
C GLY A 27 6.36 -16.18 1.72
N ASN A 28 6.96 -15.54 2.72
CA ASN A 28 6.52 -15.57 4.12
C ASN A 28 5.68 -14.36 4.52
N ALA A 29 5.19 -13.56 3.55
CA ALA A 29 4.34 -12.43 3.88
C ALA A 29 2.93 -12.90 4.28
N PRO A 30 2.27 -12.22 5.22
CA PRO A 30 0.87 -12.52 5.54
C PRO A 30 -0.06 -12.31 4.34
N ASP A 31 -1.09 -13.15 4.20
CA ASP A 31 -2.02 -13.08 3.06
C ASP A 31 -2.69 -11.70 2.87
N PHE A 32 -2.98 -11.00 3.97
CA PHE A 32 -3.59 -9.67 3.91
C PHE A 32 -2.68 -8.61 3.27
N ILE A 33 -1.36 -8.79 3.28
CA ILE A 33 -0.42 -7.88 2.60
C ILE A 33 -0.58 -8.01 1.09
N TYR A 34 -0.69 -9.23 0.57
CA TYR A 34 -0.98 -9.46 -0.85
C TYR A 34 -2.36 -8.90 -1.22
N GLY A 35 -3.37 -9.10 -0.38
CA GLY A 35 -4.71 -8.54 -0.61
C GLY A 35 -4.73 -7.01 -0.70
N GLN A 36 -3.99 -6.33 0.19
CA GLN A 36 -3.86 -4.86 0.11
C GLN A 36 -3.07 -4.42 -1.12
N ALA A 37 -1.97 -5.11 -1.45
CA ALA A 37 -1.19 -4.80 -2.63
C ALA A 37 -2.00 -4.99 -3.93
N GLN A 38 -2.85 -6.02 -3.97
CA GLN A 38 -3.78 -6.27 -5.07
C GLN A 38 -4.83 -5.15 -5.17
N ALA A 39 -5.42 -4.72 -4.05
CA ALA A 39 -6.36 -3.60 -4.04
C ALA A 39 -5.74 -2.30 -4.59
N ILE A 40 -4.48 -2.01 -4.24
CA ILE A 40 -3.73 -0.88 -4.78
C ILE A 40 -3.52 -1.06 -6.29
N PHE A 41 -3.11 -2.24 -6.74
CA PHE A 41 -2.90 -2.49 -8.17
C PHE A 41 -4.19 -2.34 -8.99
N ASP A 42 -5.33 -2.78 -8.46
CA ASP A 42 -6.61 -2.78 -9.18
C ASP A 42 -7.33 -1.43 -9.16
N SER A 43 -7.17 -0.67 -8.08
CA SER A 43 -7.98 0.54 -7.83
C SER A 43 -7.16 1.81 -7.59
N ALA A 44 -5.83 1.71 -7.58
CA ALA A 44 -4.91 2.74 -7.12
C ALA A 44 -5.22 3.24 -5.69
N LYS A 45 -5.89 2.43 -4.87
CA LYS A 45 -6.22 2.71 -3.47
C LYS A 45 -6.01 1.46 -2.61
N ALA A 46 -5.37 1.63 -1.46
CA ALA A 46 -5.31 0.57 -0.45
C ALA A 46 -6.69 0.27 0.15
N ILE A 47 -7.54 1.29 0.21
CA ILE A 47 -8.93 1.19 0.66
C ILE A 47 -9.81 1.83 -0.42
N PRO A 48 -10.35 1.02 -1.35
CA PRO A 48 -11.29 1.50 -2.36
C PRO A 48 -12.54 2.09 -1.71
N SER A 49 -13.10 3.15 -2.29
CA SER A 49 -14.33 3.73 -1.75
C SER A 49 -15.52 2.81 -2.01
N GLN A 50 -16.43 2.76 -1.05
CA GLN A 50 -17.66 2.00 -1.14
C GLN A 50 -18.82 2.92 -1.52
N PRO A 51 -19.83 2.46 -2.28
CA PRO A 51 -20.99 3.27 -2.65
C PRO A 51 -21.70 3.92 -1.45
N ALA A 52 -21.70 3.27 -0.29
CA ALA A 52 -22.27 3.82 0.93
C ALA A 52 -21.50 5.06 1.44
N ILE A 53 -20.18 5.10 1.28
CA ILE A 53 -19.35 6.24 1.64
C ILE A 53 -19.59 7.39 0.69
N GLU A 54 -19.62 7.15 -0.62
CA GLU A 54 -19.89 8.20 -1.61
C GLU A 54 -21.28 8.83 -1.41
N ARG A 55 -22.32 8.02 -1.20
CA ARG A 55 -23.66 8.53 -0.86
C ARG A 55 -23.67 9.39 0.39
N ARG A 56 -22.92 8.97 1.42
CA ARG A 56 -22.81 9.74 2.67
C ARG A 56 -22.08 11.08 2.44
N ARG A 57 -21.08 11.12 1.56
CA ARG A 57 -20.40 12.37 1.18
C ARG A 57 -21.37 13.34 0.51
N GLU A 58 -22.15 12.86 -0.46
CA GLU A 58 -23.17 13.65 -1.14
C GLU A 58 -24.20 14.24 -0.16
N GLN A 59 -24.72 13.42 0.76
CA GLN A 59 -25.68 13.86 1.79
C GLN A 59 -25.12 14.93 2.73
N LEU A 60 -23.80 14.91 2.95
CA LEU A 60 -23.09 15.88 3.78
C LEU A 60 -22.60 17.09 2.97
N GLY A 61 -22.91 17.17 1.67
CA GLY A 61 -22.43 18.24 0.79
C GLY A 61 -20.90 18.22 0.59
N ILE A 62 -20.25 17.08 0.84
CA ILE A 62 -18.82 16.93 0.66
C ILE A 62 -18.55 16.63 -0.82
N PRO A 63 -17.64 17.37 -1.49
CA PRO A 63 -17.32 17.15 -2.90
C PRO A 63 -16.91 15.70 -3.22
N ALA A 64 -17.15 15.25 -4.45
CA ALA A 64 -16.62 13.98 -4.93
C ALA A 64 -15.07 13.98 -4.86
N VAL A 65 -14.49 12.81 -4.59
CA VAL A 65 -13.03 12.63 -4.64
C VAL A 65 -12.65 12.26 -6.05
N ASP A 66 -11.66 12.95 -6.63
CA ASP A 66 -11.13 12.61 -7.94
C ASP A 66 -10.64 11.16 -7.97
N ALA A 67 -10.97 10.45 -9.04
CA ALA A 67 -10.50 9.09 -9.24
C ALA A 67 -9.00 9.11 -9.56
N PRO A 68 -8.18 8.25 -8.94
CA PRO A 68 -6.78 8.12 -9.29
C PRO A 68 -6.62 7.52 -10.69
N ASP A 69 -5.49 7.80 -11.34
CA ASP A 69 -5.13 7.13 -12.59
C ASP A 69 -4.61 5.71 -12.30
N VAL A 70 -5.49 4.74 -12.47
CA VAL A 70 -5.17 3.32 -12.27
C VAL A 70 -4.12 2.84 -13.28
N ASN A 71 -4.15 3.34 -14.52
CA ASN A 71 -3.23 2.92 -15.56
C ASN A 71 -1.81 3.39 -15.25
N GLU A 72 -1.66 4.63 -14.77
CA GLU A 72 -0.38 5.17 -14.34
C GLU A 72 0.24 4.31 -13.22
N VAL A 73 -0.54 4.03 -12.16
CA VAL A 73 -0.07 3.22 -11.02
C VAL A 73 0.30 1.81 -11.47
N GLN A 74 -0.54 1.14 -12.26
CA GLN A 74 -0.23 -0.18 -12.80
C GLN A 74 1.04 -0.17 -13.66
N THR A 75 1.23 0.87 -14.47
CA THR A 75 2.41 1.03 -15.31
C THR A 75 3.67 1.14 -14.46
N LEU A 76 3.66 1.97 -13.42
CA LEU A 76 4.76 2.09 -12.47
C LEU A 76 5.08 0.74 -11.80
N LEU A 77 4.07 0.07 -11.25
CA LEU A 77 4.23 -1.19 -10.51
C LEU A 77 4.77 -2.32 -11.39
N LYS A 78 4.35 -2.38 -12.66
CA LYS A 78 4.90 -3.30 -13.67
C LYS A 78 6.35 -2.97 -14.02
N ASN A 79 6.66 -1.69 -14.20
CA ASN A 79 8.02 -1.24 -14.55
C ASN A 79 9.05 -1.55 -13.45
N ILE A 80 8.65 -1.48 -12.18
CA ILE A 80 9.52 -1.86 -11.05
C ILE A 80 9.43 -3.35 -10.69
N GLY A 81 8.58 -4.12 -11.39
CA GLY A 81 8.42 -5.56 -11.21
C GLY A 81 7.75 -5.98 -9.90
N SER A 82 7.08 -5.05 -9.20
CA SER A 82 6.37 -5.35 -7.95
C SER A 82 5.07 -6.12 -8.17
N ASP A 83 4.48 -6.00 -9.36
CA ASP A 83 3.33 -6.80 -9.80
C ASP A 83 3.59 -8.31 -9.69
N LYS A 84 4.83 -8.75 -9.94
CA LYS A 84 5.27 -10.15 -9.82
C LYS A 84 5.34 -10.65 -8.37
N LYS A 85 5.07 -9.79 -7.40
CA LYS A 85 5.06 -10.10 -5.96
C LYS A 85 3.66 -10.06 -5.35
N LEU A 86 2.62 -9.88 -6.17
CA LEU A 86 1.21 -9.89 -5.73
C LEU A 86 0.65 -11.30 -5.43
N LYS A 87 1.53 -12.32 -5.54
CA LYS A 87 1.31 -13.78 -5.46
C LYS A 87 1.19 -14.43 -6.84
#